data_AF-A0A2U1B5Y8-F1
#
_entry.id   AF-A0A2U1B5Y8-F1
#
_cell.length_a   1.000
_cell.length_b   1.000
_cell.length_c   1.000
_cell.angle_alpha   90.00
_cell.angle_beta   90.00
_cell.angle_gamma   90.00
#
_symmetry.space_group_name_H-M   'P 1'
#
loop_
_entity.id
_entity.type
_entity.pdbx_description
1 polymer ?
#
loop_
_entity_poly.entity_id
_entity_poly.type
_entity_poly.pdbx_seq_one_letter_code
_entity_poly.pdbx_strand_id
1 'polypeptide(L)'
;MRDDFDYDDDLDYSFDDEEEDDDFGMTFEEDLYLMIREKLRDTIQEFKGEHPGLKKLETHVSSFKVNAKNTDDSKFYPLAAKLLLEHIKPLTQDSEEILEIYENMQTDIGRFKNQRAHGFEGEFYLTA
;
A
#
# COMPACT_ATOMS: atom_id res chain seq x y z
N MET A 1 -28.46 51.25 -20.62
CA MET A 1 -28.93 49.99 -21.25
C MET A 1 -27.72 49.39 -21.95
N ARG A 2 -27.31 48.20 -21.50
CA ARG A 2 -26.50 47.12 -22.11
C ARG A 2 -25.24 47.41 -22.93
N ASP A 3 -24.18 46.73 -22.48
CA ASP A 3 -22.93 46.26 -23.11
C ASP A 3 -23.00 45.76 -24.55
N ASP A 4 -21.84 45.81 -25.22
CA ASP A 4 -21.11 44.65 -25.82
C ASP A 4 -19.86 45.23 -26.52
N PHE A 5 -18.67 45.27 -25.91
CA PHE A 5 -17.66 44.20 -25.72
C PHE A 5 -17.14 43.64 -27.05
N ASP A 6 -16.15 44.35 -27.62
CA ASP A 6 -15.27 43.87 -28.68
C ASP A 6 -14.33 42.80 -28.11
N TYR A 7 -14.36 41.58 -28.64
CA TYR A 7 -13.16 40.75 -28.76
C TYR A 7 -13.30 39.89 -30.01
N ASP A 8 -12.57 40.32 -31.03
CA ASP A 8 -12.44 39.70 -32.34
C ASP A 8 -11.57 38.44 -32.23
N ASP A 9 -11.91 37.55 -33.14
CA ASP A 9 -11.54 36.16 -33.32
C ASP A 9 -10.02 35.94 -33.54
N ASP A 10 -9.35 35.33 -32.56
CA ASP A 10 -8.09 34.60 -32.75
C ASP A 10 -8.15 33.31 -31.91
N LEU A 11 -9.14 32.46 -32.24
CA LEU A 11 -9.21 31.07 -31.79
C LEU A 11 -8.30 30.21 -32.67
N ASP A 12 -7.00 30.19 -32.38
CA ASP A 12 -6.15 29.06 -32.74
C ASP A 12 -6.35 27.94 -31.71
N TYR A 13 -7.46 27.22 -31.87
CA TYR A 13 -7.70 25.96 -31.17
C TYR A 13 -6.83 24.88 -31.84
N SER A 14 -5.53 24.86 -31.52
CA SER A 14 -4.81 23.60 -31.47
C SER A 14 -5.36 22.83 -30.26
N PHE A 15 -6.44 22.09 -30.48
CA PHE A 15 -6.77 20.91 -29.68
C PHE A 15 -5.63 19.91 -29.86
N ASP A 16 -4.54 20.11 -29.12
CA ASP A 16 -3.72 18.97 -28.70
C ASP A 16 -4.45 18.39 -27.48
N ASP A 17 -5.32 17.43 -27.80
CA ASP A 17 -5.72 16.35 -26.90
C ASP A 17 -4.45 15.60 -26.47
N GLU A 18 -3.70 16.18 -25.54
CA GLU A 18 -2.84 15.43 -24.63
C GLU A 18 -3.28 15.78 -23.19
N GLU A 19 -4.56 15.53 -22.90
CA GLU A 19 -4.90 14.85 -21.65
C GLU A 19 -4.24 13.46 -21.66
N GLU A 20 -2.90 13.40 -21.61
CA GLU A 20 -2.24 12.33 -20.87
C GLU A 20 -2.43 12.69 -19.39
N ASP A 21 -3.69 12.56 -18.95
CA ASP A 21 -3.98 12.13 -17.59
C ASP A 21 -3.24 10.79 -17.50
N ASP A 22 -1.98 10.86 -17.05
CA ASP A 22 -1.14 9.74 -16.68
C ASP A 22 -1.83 9.14 -15.46
N ASP A 23 -2.95 8.47 -15.72
CA ASP A 23 -3.58 7.45 -14.90
C ASP A 23 -2.47 6.43 -14.72
N PHE A 24 -1.58 6.73 -13.78
CA PHE A 24 -0.43 5.93 -13.42
C PHE A 24 -1.02 4.68 -12.80
N GLY A 25 -1.44 3.79 -13.70
CA GLY A 25 -2.29 2.65 -13.44
C GLY A 25 -1.51 1.72 -12.55
N MET A 26 -1.70 1.89 -11.25
CA MET A 26 -1.13 1.05 -10.22
C MET A 26 -1.37 -0.40 -10.63
N THR A 27 -0.30 -1.16 -10.76
CA THR A 27 -0.41 -2.54 -11.19
C THR A 27 -1.19 -3.32 -10.12
N PHE A 28 -1.86 -4.39 -10.52
CA PHE A 28 -2.56 -5.27 -9.57
C PHE A 28 -1.67 -5.69 -8.39
N GLU A 29 -0.37 -5.89 -8.65
CA GLU A 29 0.60 -6.34 -7.66
C GLU A 29 1.03 -5.21 -6.71
N GLU A 30 1.09 -3.98 -7.19
CA GLU A 30 1.27 -2.79 -6.34
C GLU A 30 0.05 -2.54 -5.46
N ASP A 31 -1.16 -2.71 -6.00
CA ASP A 31 -2.41 -2.62 -5.24
C ASP A 31 -2.48 -3.69 -4.13
N LEU A 32 -2.18 -4.95 -4.47
CA LEU A 32 -2.05 -6.03 -3.47
C LEU A 32 -1.05 -5.68 -2.36
N TYR A 33 0.09 -5.10 -2.72
CA TYR A 33 1.11 -4.70 -1.75
C TYR A 33 0.63 -3.55 -0.86
N LEU A 34 -0.09 -2.59 -1.43
CA LEU A 34 -0.66 -1.50 -0.65
C LEU A 34 -1.75 -1.99 0.29
N MET A 35 -2.64 -2.89 -0.15
CA MET A 35 -3.66 -3.46 0.72
C MET A 35 -3.05 -4.09 1.99
N ILE A 36 -2.02 -4.93 1.88
CA ILE A 36 -1.39 -5.52 3.07
C ILE A 36 -0.68 -4.48 3.94
N ARG A 37 -0.14 -3.42 3.33
CA ARG A 37 0.59 -2.35 4.03
C ARG A 37 -0.37 -1.43 4.77
N GLU A 38 -1.52 -1.11 4.18
CA GLU A 38 -2.58 -0.34 4.82
C GLU A 38 -3.19 -1.11 5.97
N LYS A 39 -3.53 -2.38 5.77
CA LYS A 39 -4.04 -3.23 6.85
C LYS A 39 -3.06 -3.33 8.03
N LEU A 40 -1.76 -3.43 7.74
CA LEU A 40 -0.71 -3.39 8.78
C LEU A 40 -0.67 -2.04 9.49
N ARG A 41 -0.71 -0.93 8.74
CA ARG A 41 -0.76 0.43 9.31
C ARG A 41 -1.96 0.58 10.24
N ASP A 42 -3.13 0.16 9.80
CA ASP A 42 -4.39 0.33 10.53
C ASP A 42 -4.39 -0.54 11.79
N THR A 43 -3.90 -1.78 11.71
CA THR A 43 -3.66 -2.64 12.90
C THR A 43 -2.73 -1.93 13.90
N ILE A 44 -1.63 -1.34 13.43
CA ILE A 44 -0.70 -0.63 14.33
C ILE A 44 -1.39 0.59 14.95
N GLN A 45 -2.15 1.38 14.18
CA GLN A 45 -2.81 2.58 14.72
C GLN A 45 -3.84 2.24 15.78
N GLU A 46 -4.63 1.19 15.56
CA GLU A 46 -5.67 0.74 16.48
C GLU A 46 -5.07 0.27 17.80
N PHE A 47 -4.06 -0.61 17.74
CA PHE A 47 -3.57 -1.34 18.91
C PHE A 47 -2.35 -0.73 19.60
N LYS A 48 -1.66 0.28 19.01
CA LYS A 48 -0.45 0.89 19.63
C LYS A 48 -0.69 1.62 20.94
N GLY A 49 -1.95 1.93 21.26
CA GLY A 49 -2.35 2.47 22.56
C GLY A 49 -2.20 1.44 23.69
N GLU A 50 -2.46 0.18 23.38
CA GLU A 50 -2.48 -0.94 24.32
C GLU A 50 -1.13 -1.69 24.33
N HIS A 51 -0.52 -1.82 23.14
CA HIS A 51 0.73 -2.56 22.96
C HIS A 51 1.86 -1.59 22.57
N PRO A 52 2.67 -1.11 23.53
CA PRO A 52 3.73 -0.12 23.26
C PRO A 52 4.80 -0.63 22.29
N GLY A 53 4.96 -1.96 22.14
CA GLY A 53 5.84 -2.58 21.14
C GLY A 53 5.48 -2.19 19.70
N LEU A 54 4.20 -1.92 19.41
CA LEU A 54 3.74 -1.56 18.08
C LEU A 54 4.24 -0.20 17.61
N LYS A 55 4.65 0.71 18.50
CA LYS A 55 5.30 1.98 18.11
C LYS A 55 6.65 1.76 17.44
N LYS A 56 7.38 0.72 17.87
CA LYS A 56 8.64 0.31 17.23
C LYS A 56 8.33 -0.25 15.84
N LEU A 57 7.30 -1.10 15.72
CA LEU A 57 6.83 -1.62 14.45
C LEU A 57 6.41 -0.50 13.48
N GLU A 58 5.65 0.50 13.96
CA GLU A 58 5.23 1.69 13.19
C GLU A 58 6.42 2.40 12.53
N THR A 59 7.48 2.61 13.31
CA THR A 59 8.71 3.28 12.85
C THR A 59 9.40 2.47 11.76
N HIS A 60 9.50 1.15 11.95
CA HIS A 60 10.10 0.23 10.99
C HIS A 60 9.30 0.21 9.68
N VAL A 61 7.98 0.00 9.75
CA VAL A 61 7.08 -0.02 8.58
C VAL A 61 7.07 1.30 7.81
N SER A 62 7.14 2.44 8.52
CA SER A 62 7.18 3.77 7.90
C SER A 62 8.51 4.05 7.20
N SER A 63 9.62 3.53 7.74
CA SER A 63 10.95 3.69 7.14
C SER A 63 11.25 2.69 6.02
N PHE A 64 10.51 1.58 5.97
CA PHE A 64 10.67 0.55 4.96
C PHE A 64 10.28 1.08 3.58
N LYS A 65 11.21 0.97 2.63
CA LYS A 65 11.00 1.30 1.22
C LYS A 65 11.35 0.08 0.38
N VAL A 66 10.42 -0.36 -0.45
CA VAL A 66 10.67 -1.41 -1.44
C VAL A 66 11.49 -0.80 -2.58
N ASN A 67 12.67 -1.34 -2.84
CA ASN A 67 13.46 -0.95 -4.01
C ASN A 67 13.36 -2.05 -5.07
N ALA A 68 12.34 -1.96 -5.91
CA ALA A 68 12.02 -2.95 -6.95
C ALA A 68 12.33 -2.43 -8.36
N LYS A 69 13.31 -1.54 -8.52
CA LYS A 69 13.60 -0.81 -9.78
C LYS A 69 13.87 -1.67 -11.03
N ASN A 70 13.89 -2.99 -10.93
CA ASN A 70 14.02 -3.92 -12.06
C ASN A 70 13.20 -5.21 -11.84
N THR A 71 12.16 -5.15 -11.01
CA THR A 71 11.29 -6.31 -10.75
C THR A 71 10.15 -6.30 -11.75
N ASP A 72 9.90 -7.45 -12.37
CA ASP A 72 8.70 -7.69 -13.18
C ASP A 72 7.45 -7.44 -12.33
N ASP A 73 6.48 -6.69 -12.84
CA ASP A 73 5.28 -6.30 -12.10
C ASP A 73 4.58 -7.51 -11.49
N SER A 74 4.48 -8.64 -12.22
CA SER A 74 3.87 -9.90 -11.76
C SER A 74 4.58 -10.58 -10.57
N LYS A 75 5.76 -10.08 -10.21
CA LYS A 75 6.58 -10.55 -9.09
C LYS A 75 6.78 -9.47 -8.04
N PHE A 76 6.24 -8.27 -8.25
CA PHE A 76 6.39 -7.15 -7.34
C PHE A 76 5.79 -7.48 -5.98
N TYR A 77 4.52 -7.87 -5.91
CA TYR A 77 3.85 -8.20 -4.64
C TYR A 77 4.58 -9.27 -3.82
N PRO A 78 4.86 -10.48 -4.36
CA PRO A 78 5.49 -11.52 -3.55
C PRO A 78 6.91 -11.14 -3.11
N LEU A 79 7.62 -10.31 -3.88
CA LEU A 79 8.92 -9.79 -3.47
C LEU A 79 8.78 -8.73 -2.37
N ALA A 80 7.96 -7.71 -2.59
CA ALA A 80 7.73 -6.59 -1.69
C ALA A 80 7.21 -7.05 -0.32
N ALA A 81 6.22 -7.94 -0.34
CA ALA A 81 5.62 -8.50 0.86
C ALA A 81 6.60 -9.38 1.65
N LYS A 82 7.43 -10.17 0.95
CA LYS A 82 8.50 -10.95 1.58
C LYS A 82 9.55 -10.05 2.23
N LEU A 83 10.00 -9.01 1.54
CA LEU A 83 10.98 -8.06 2.07
C LEU A 83 10.43 -7.33 3.31
N LEU A 84 9.13 -7.01 3.32
CA LEU A 84 8.47 -6.43 4.48
C LEU A 84 8.46 -7.40 5.68
N LEU A 85 8.09 -8.67 5.46
CA LEU A 85 8.16 -9.71 6.50
C LEU A 85 9.59 -9.85 7.06
N GLU A 86 10.60 -9.93 6.20
CA GLU A 86 12.00 -10.03 6.62
C GLU A 86 12.45 -8.80 7.42
N HIS A 87 11.93 -7.61 7.09
CA HIS A 87 12.22 -6.37 7.81
C HIS A 87 11.64 -6.35 9.22
N ILE A 88 10.43 -6.87 9.40
CA ILE A 88 9.74 -6.87 10.71
C ILE A 88 10.04 -8.11 11.55
N LYS A 89 10.51 -9.21 10.95
CA LYS A 89 10.81 -10.47 11.64
C LYS A 89 11.69 -10.33 12.90
N PRO A 90 12.75 -9.50 12.94
CA PRO A 90 13.54 -9.34 14.16
C PRO A 90 12.74 -8.79 15.35
N LEU A 91 11.66 -8.05 15.09
CA LEU A 91 10.82 -7.45 16.12
C LEU A 91 9.87 -8.45 16.78
N THR A 92 9.65 -9.62 16.18
CA THR A 92 8.77 -10.67 16.75
C THR A 92 9.35 -11.30 18.01
N GLN A 93 10.67 -11.16 18.24
CA GLN A 93 11.32 -11.62 19.46
C GLN A 93 11.02 -10.73 20.67
N ASP A 94 10.63 -9.48 20.41
CA ASP A 94 10.44 -8.45 21.44
C ASP A 94 8.98 -8.34 21.88
N SER A 95 8.01 -8.87 21.13
CA SER A 95 6.57 -8.74 21.38
C SER A 95 5.77 -9.87 20.74
N GLU A 96 4.91 -10.49 21.54
CA GLU A 96 4.01 -11.58 21.11
C GLU A 96 2.98 -11.07 20.09
N GLU A 97 2.55 -9.82 20.22
CA GLU A 97 1.61 -9.18 19.29
C GLU A 97 2.26 -8.93 17.92
N ILE A 98 3.53 -8.54 17.90
CA ILE A 98 4.28 -8.43 16.64
C ILE A 98 4.46 -9.81 16.00
N LEU A 99 4.65 -10.87 16.80
CA LEU A 99 4.69 -12.24 16.30
C LEU A 99 3.35 -12.65 15.67
N GLU A 100 2.22 -12.37 16.33
CA GLU A 100 0.89 -12.64 15.79
C GLU A 100 0.63 -11.89 14.48
N ILE A 101 0.95 -10.58 14.43
CA ILE A 101 0.89 -9.78 13.20
C ILE A 101 1.71 -10.44 12.09
N TYR A 102 2.95 -10.83 12.40
CA TYR A 102 3.85 -11.45 11.44
C TYR A 102 3.28 -12.77 10.89
N GLU A 103 2.73 -13.63 11.73
CA GLU A 103 2.14 -14.92 11.33
C GLU A 103 0.87 -14.74 10.49
N ASN A 104 0.01 -13.79 10.86
CA ASN A 104 -1.21 -13.45 10.13
C ASN A 104 -0.88 -12.83 8.77
N MET A 105 0.10 -11.92 8.71
CA MET A 105 0.61 -11.38 7.44
C MET A 105 1.21 -12.46 6.54
N GLN A 106 2.01 -13.38 7.10
CA GLN A 106 2.60 -14.47 6.32
C GLN A 106 1.51 -15.38 5.73
N THR A 107 0.44 -15.63 6.48
CA THR A 107 -0.74 -16.37 6.00
C THR A 107 -1.41 -15.65 4.84
N ASP A 108 -1.59 -14.34 4.92
CA ASP A 108 -2.17 -13.52 3.86
C ASP A 108 -1.35 -13.55 2.58
N ILE A 109 -0.04 -13.35 2.69
CA ILE A 109 0.86 -13.38 1.54
C ILE A 109 0.79 -14.73 0.83
N GLY A 110 0.67 -15.82 1.60
CA GLY A 110 0.46 -17.17 1.06
C GLY A 110 -0.89 -17.34 0.33
N ARG A 111 -1.96 -16.68 0.80
CA ARG A 111 -3.29 -16.73 0.19
C ARG A 111 -3.35 -15.99 -1.14
N PHE A 112 -2.82 -14.76 -1.20
CA PHE A 112 -2.84 -13.92 -2.40
C PHE A 112 -2.07 -14.49 -3.60
N LYS A 113 -1.09 -15.37 -3.37
CA LYS A 113 -0.37 -16.10 -4.44
C LYS A 113 -1.29 -16.97 -5.32
N ASN A 114 -2.48 -17.32 -4.84
CA ASN A 114 -3.44 -18.19 -5.54
C ASN A 114 -4.62 -17.41 -6.17
N GLN A 115 -4.39 -16.21 -6.74
CA GLN A 115 -5.26 -15.44 -7.69
C GLN A 115 -6.80 -15.34 -7.43
N ARG A 116 -7.31 -15.82 -6.30
CA ARG A 116 -8.74 -15.89 -5.96
C ARG A 116 -9.02 -15.78 -4.47
N ALA A 117 -7.98 -15.74 -3.65
CA ALA A 117 -8.16 -15.59 -2.23
C ALA A 117 -8.40 -14.11 -1.95
N HIS A 118 -9.64 -13.75 -1.66
CA HIS A 118 -9.92 -12.66 -0.74
C HIS A 118 -8.85 -12.74 0.38
N GLY A 119 -8.11 -11.65 0.62
CA GLY A 119 -7.17 -11.56 1.75
C GLY A 119 -7.84 -11.94 3.06
N PHE A 120 -7.09 -12.07 4.16
CA PHE A 120 -7.61 -12.47 5.47
C PHE A 120 -9.05 -11.99 5.71
N GLU A 121 -9.93 -12.91 6.12
CA GLU A 121 -11.18 -12.51 6.75
C GLU A 121 -10.83 -11.82 8.08
N GLY A 122 -10.95 -10.49 8.10
CA GLY A 122 -10.71 -9.67 9.29
C GLY A 122 -10.18 -8.29 8.93
N GLU A 123 -10.58 -7.27 9.69
CA GLU A 123 -10.19 -5.87 9.49
C GLU A 123 -8.71 -5.63 9.87
N PHE A 124 -8.19 -6.38 10.84
CA PHE A 124 -6.84 -6.20 11.41
C PHE A 124 -6.02 -7.50 11.42
N TYR A 125 -4.71 -7.37 11.66
CA TYR A 125 -3.78 -8.50 11.87
C TYR A 125 -3.64 -8.92 13.34
N LEU A 126 -4.32 -8.23 14.24
CA LEU A 126 -4.48 -8.61 15.64
C LEU A 126 -5.96 -8.79 15.92
N THR A 127 -6.30 -9.78 16.73
CA THR A 127 -7.62 -9.87 17.33
C THR A 127 -7.61 -9.17 18.68
N ALA A 128 -8.48 -8.17 18.85
CA ALA A 128 -8.73 -7.51 20.15
C ALA A 128 -9.26 -8.51 21.20
#